data_AF-A0A3N5PAG7-F1
#
_entry.id   AF-A0A3N5PAG7-F1
#
_cell.length_a   1.000
_cell.length_b   1.000
_cell.length_c   1.000
_cell.angle_alpha   90.00
_cell.angle_beta   90.00
_cell.angle_gamma   90.00
#
_symmetry.space_group_name_H-M   'P 1'
#
loop_
_entity.id
_entity.type
_entity.pdbx_description
1 polymer ?
#
loop_
_entity_poly.entity_id
_entity_poly.type
_entity_poly.pdbx_seq_one_letter_code
_entity_poly.pdbx_strand_id
1 'polypeptide(L)'
;MELGILESQIDQLVESLRAFHGFRSIWLGMGAGGAPELWHAEPDDDLEGPGCRLVATLMQPSHEVLTAALLPALPLDGHARSRLAGWNNPDLDGVGLIAACAG
;
A
#
# COMPACT_ATOMS: atom_id res chain seq x y z
N MET A 1 6.44 7.65 9.78
CA MET A 1 6.62 7.12 8.42
C MET A 1 6.56 8.27 7.46
N GLU A 2 7.60 8.48 6.65
CA GLU A 2 7.56 9.47 5.57
C GLU A 2 6.79 8.88 4.38
N LEU A 3 5.83 9.63 3.86
CA LEU A 3 4.94 9.16 2.81
C LEU A 3 5.71 8.71 1.55
N GLY A 4 6.80 9.41 1.20
CA GLY A 4 7.63 9.05 0.05
C GLY A 4 8.31 7.67 0.15
N ILE A 5 8.55 7.16 1.38
CA ILE A 5 9.08 5.81 1.59
C ILE A 5 8.01 4.77 1.30
N LEU A 6 6.79 5.00 1.80
CA LEU A 6 5.65 4.12 1.53
C LEU A 6 5.34 4.11 0.03
N GLU A 7 5.38 5.28 -0.61
CA GLU A 7 5.23 5.43 -2.04
C GLU A 7 6.24 4.51 -2.78
N SER A 8 7.54 4.66 -2.49
CA SER A 8 8.56 3.79 -3.11
C SER A 8 8.39 2.30 -2.82
N GLN A 9 7.88 1.91 -1.64
CA GLN A 9 7.61 0.51 -1.32
C GLN A 9 6.47 -0.06 -2.17
N ILE A 10 5.41 0.72 -2.41
CA ILE A 10 4.29 0.30 -3.24
C ILE A 10 4.74 0.10 -4.69
N ASP A 11 5.52 1.03 -5.24
CA ASP A 11 6.07 0.89 -6.60
C ASP A 11 6.94 -0.37 -6.76
N GLN A 12 7.87 -0.58 -5.83
CA GLN A 12 8.73 -1.77 -5.83
C GLN A 12 7.92 -3.06 -5.70
N LEU A 13 6.86 -3.03 -4.89
CA LEU A 13 5.99 -4.17 -4.66
C LEU A 13 5.16 -4.50 -5.91
N VAL A 14 4.57 -3.50 -6.58
CA VAL A 14 3.86 -3.71 -7.86
C VAL A 14 4.80 -4.33 -8.90
N GLU A 15 6.01 -3.78 -9.04
CA GLU A 15 6.97 -4.28 -10.03
C GLU A 15 7.43 -5.71 -9.69
N SER A 16 7.70 -6.00 -8.42
CA SER A 16 8.02 -7.36 -7.95
C SER A 16 6.87 -8.34 -8.24
N LEU A 17 5.63 -7.94 -7.96
CA LEU A 17 4.45 -8.78 -8.12
C LEU A 17 4.12 -9.11 -9.57
N ARG A 18 4.53 -8.28 -10.54
CA ARG A 18 4.37 -8.57 -11.97
C ARG A 18 5.15 -9.79 -12.42
N ALA A 19 6.27 -10.11 -11.77
CA ALA A 19 7.10 -11.25 -12.12
C ALA A 19 6.49 -12.61 -11.68
N PHE A 20 5.46 -12.61 -10.84
CA PHE A 20 4.82 -13.82 -10.34
C PHE A 20 3.56 -14.17 -11.14
N HIS A 21 3.37 -15.47 -11.40
CA HIS A 21 2.22 -16.02 -12.15
C HIS A 21 1.09 -16.55 -11.25
N GLY A 22 1.09 -16.18 -9.97
CA GLY A 22 0.14 -16.67 -8.98
C GLY A 22 -0.27 -15.61 -7.97
N PHE A 23 -1.15 -15.98 -7.05
CA PHE A 23 -1.53 -15.13 -5.93
C PHE A 23 -0.35 -14.91 -4.99
N ARG A 24 -0.23 -13.69 -4.48
CA ARG A 24 0.71 -13.32 -3.42
C ARG A 24 -0.04 -12.66 -2.29
N SER A 25 0.24 -13.09 -1.07
CA SER A 25 -0.27 -12.44 0.14
C SER A 25 0.60 -11.25 0.48
N ILE A 26 -0.04 -10.11 0.72
CA ILE A 26 0.58 -8.84 1.09
C ILE A 26 0.38 -8.64 2.58
N TRP A 27 1.48 -8.36 3.27
CA TRP A 27 1.53 -8.29 4.71
C TRP A 27 2.08 -6.93 5.14
N LEU A 28 1.48 -6.37 6.19
CA LEU A 28 1.91 -5.14 6.83
C LEU A 28 2.49 -5.48 8.20
N GLY A 29 3.81 -5.36 8.32
CA GLY A 29 4.54 -5.56 9.57
C GLY A 29 5.04 -4.26 10.17
N MET A 30 5.70 -4.38 11.31
CA MET A 30 6.49 -3.31 11.90
C MET A 30 7.97 -3.60 11.65
N GLY A 31 8.62 -2.76 10.85
CA GLY A 31 10.04 -2.86 10.54
C GLY A 31 10.95 -2.29 11.64
N ALA A 32 12.26 -2.29 11.35
CA ALA A 32 13.27 -1.75 12.25
C ALA A 32 12.99 -0.26 12.56
N GLY A 33 12.89 0.08 13.84
CA GLY A 33 12.58 1.45 14.28
C GLY A 33 11.08 1.76 14.41
N GLY A 34 10.20 0.76 14.32
CA GLY A 34 8.76 0.93 14.56
C GLY A 34 8.02 1.64 13.42
N ALA A 35 8.59 1.64 12.22
CA ALA A 35 7.92 2.08 11.00
C ALA A 35 7.16 0.90 10.36
N PRO A 36 5.98 1.11 9.76
CA PRO A 36 5.32 0.05 9.00
C PRO A 36 6.17 -0.39 7.80
N GLU A 37 6.14 -1.68 7.48
CA GLU A 37 6.91 -2.27 6.38
C GLU A 37 6.05 -3.26 5.60
N LEU A 38 6.13 -3.21 4.27
CA LEU A 38 5.36 -4.07 3.38
C LEU A 38 6.15 -5.29 2.94
N TRP A 39 5.49 -6.45 3.02
CA TRP A 39 6.06 -7.74 2.64
C TRP A 39 5.11 -8.47 1.71
N HIS A 40 5.65 -9.36 0.87
CA HIS A 40 4.85 -10.32 0.12
C HIS A 40 5.37 -11.75 0.31
N ALA A 41 4.45 -12.70 0.36
CA ALA A 41 4.74 -14.11 0.57
C ALA A 41 3.79 -14.99 -0.26
N GLU A 42 4.03 -16.31 -0.26
CA GLU A 42 3.06 -17.26 -0.80
C GLU A 42 1.78 -17.25 0.05
N PRO A 43 0.62 -17.55 -0.54
CA PRO A 43 -0.64 -17.56 0.20
C PRO A 43 -0.66 -18.60 1.32
N ASP A 44 0.14 -19.66 1.21
CA ASP A 44 0.30 -20.69 2.24
C ASP A 44 1.31 -20.29 3.34
N ASP A 45 2.07 -19.21 3.13
CA ASP A 45 2.98 -18.68 4.14
C ASP A 45 2.20 -17.85 5.18
N ASP A 46 2.37 -18.20 6.45
CA ASP A 46 1.77 -17.47 7.57
C ASP A 46 2.79 -16.52 8.21
N LEU A 47 2.53 -15.21 8.10
CA LEU A 47 3.31 -14.15 8.75
C LEU A 47 2.54 -13.46 9.89
N GLU A 48 1.42 -14.02 10.37
CA GLU A 48 0.74 -13.48 11.57
C GLU A 48 1.58 -13.64 12.84
N GLY A 49 2.31 -14.75 12.95
CA GLY A 49 3.21 -15.05 14.07
C GLY A 49 4.27 -13.97 14.39
N PRO A 50 4.98 -13.38 13.42
CA PRO A 50 5.91 -12.27 13.63
C PRO A 50 5.26 -10.91 13.87
N GLY A 51 3.93 -10.83 14.05
CA GLY A 51 3.22 -9.57 14.27
C GLY A 51 2.94 -8.79 13.00
N CYS A 52 2.97 -9.45 11.84
CA CYS A 52 2.48 -8.86 10.60
C CYS A 52 0.97 -9.08 10.47
N ARG A 53 0.29 -8.15 9.81
CA ARG A 53 -1.12 -8.22 9.51
C ARG A 53 -1.31 -8.50 8.02
N LEU A 54 -2.12 -9.49 7.68
CA LEU A 54 -2.53 -9.72 6.30
C LEU A 54 -3.35 -8.53 5.80
N VAL A 55 -2.92 -7.95 4.68
CA VAL A 55 -3.61 -6.83 4.02
C VAL A 55 -4.55 -7.37 2.95
N ALA A 56 -4.02 -8.15 2.02
CA ALA A 56 -4.74 -8.69 0.87
C ALA A 56 -3.97 -9.84 0.24
N THR A 57 -4.66 -10.69 -0.50
CA THR A 57 -4.03 -11.71 -1.37
C THR A 57 -4.41 -11.37 -2.80
N LEU A 58 -3.43 -10.97 -3.61
CA LEU A 58 -3.65 -10.36 -4.93
C LEU A 58 -2.85 -11.09 -6.00
N MET A 59 -3.36 -11.09 -7.22
CA MET A 59 -2.65 -11.62 -8.40
C MET A 59 -2.29 -10.45 -9.30
N GLN A 60 -0.99 -10.17 -9.44
CA GLN A 60 -0.46 -9.11 -10.31
C GLN A 60 -1.20 -7.76 -10.16
N PRO A 61 -1.35 -7.23 -8.93
CA PRO A 61 -2.14 -6.02 -8.71
C PRO A 61 -1.54 -4.81 -9.43
N SER A 62 -2.42 -3.93 -9.91
CA SER A 62 -2.01 -2.59 -10.31
C SER A 62 -1.69 -1.72 -9.09
N HIS A 63 -1.06 -0.59 -9.35
CA HIS A 63 -0.75 0.41 -8.33
C HIS A 63 -1.99 0.88 -7.56
N GLU A 64 -3.09 1.15 -8.27
CA GLU A 64 -4.39 1.52 -7.69
C GLU A 64 -4.95 0.42 -6.78
N VAL A 65 -4.93 -0.84 -7.24
CA VAL A 65 -5.48 -1.96 -6.48
C VAL A 65 -4.69 -2.18 -5.19
N LEU A 66 -3.36 -2.15 -5.27
CA LEU A 66 -2.50 -2.31 -4.10
C LEU A 66 -2.65 -1.14 -3.12
N THR A 67 -2.68 0.10 -3.63
CA THR A 67 -2.88 1.29 -2.79
C THR A 67 -4.23 1.25 -2.08
N ALA A 68 -5.31 0.90 -2.80
CA ALA A 68 -6.65 0.78 -2.22
C ALA A 68 -6.70 -0.28 -1.11
N ALA A 69 -6.00 -1.41 -1.29
CA ALA A 69 -5.90 -2.45 -0.27
C ALA A 69 -5.12 -1.99 0.98
N LEU A 70 -4.13 -1.12 0.81
CA LEU A 70 -3.25 -0.63 1.90
C LEU A 70 -3.85 0.51 2.72
N LEU A 71 -4.63 1.41 2.11
CA LEU A 71 -5.26 2.56 2.78
C LEU A 71 -5.98 2.24 4.11
N PRO A 72 -6.76 1.15 4.25
CA PRO A 72 -7.42 0.80 5.51
C PRO A 72 -6.48 0.13 6.53
N ALA A 73 -5.36 -0.43 6.09
CA ALA A 73 -4.41 -1.14 6.96
C ALA A 73 -3.36 -0.20 7.57
N LEU A 74 -3.03 0.90 6.88
CA LEU A 74 -1.97 1.81 7.30
C LEU A 74 -2.45 2.85 8.33
N PRO A 75 -1.63 3.14 9.36
CA PRO A 75 -1.90 4.18 10.35
C PRO A 75 -1.58 5.58 9.80
N LEU A 76 -2.19 5.95 8.67
CA LEU A 76 -2.03 7.27 8.05
C LEU A 76 -3.01 8.29 8.66
N ASP A 77 -2.53 9.53 8.82
CA ASP A 77 -3.39 10.68 9.08
C ASP A 77 -4.25 11.04 7.84
N GLY A 78 -5.21 11.95 8.01
CA GLY A 78 -6.13 12.33 6.94
C GLY A 78 -5.45 12.93 5.70
N HIS A 79 -4.34 13.65 5.88
CA HIS A 79 -3.62 14.29 4.78
C HIS A 79 -2.80 13.27 3.99
N ALA A 80 -2.02 12.43 4.69
CA ALA A 80 -1.25 11.35 4.10
C ALA A 80 -2.14 10.33 3.39
N ARG A 81 -3.30 9.98 3.99
CA ARG A 81 -4.30 9.10 3.35
C ARG A 81 -4.86 9.71 2.06
N SER A 82 -5.22 11.00 2.08
CA SER A 82 -5.76 11.69 0.91
C SER A 82 -4.74 11.80 -0.22
N ARG A 83 -3.48 12.09 0.12
CA ARG A 83 -2.40 12.15 -0.87
C ARG A 83 -2.11 10.78 -1.48
N LEU A 84 -2.00 9.73 -0.68
CA LEU A 84 -1.76 8.37 -1.17
C LEU A 84 -2.92 7.90 -2.07
N ALA A 85 -4.17 8.21 -1.70
CA ALA A 85 -5.33 7.91 -2.53
C ALA A 85 -5.31 8.64 -3.89
N GLY A 86 -4.71 9.83 -3.95
CA GLY A 86 -4.58 10.64 -5.18
C GLY A 86 -3.29 10.43 -5.96
N TRP A 87 -2.35 9.62 -5.46
CA TRP A 87 -1.00 9.48 -5.98
C TRP A 87 -0.93 8.88 -7.40
N ASN A 88 -1.99 8.22 -7.86
CA ASN A 88 -2.09 7.69 -9.22
C ASN A 88 -3.02 8.50 -10.15
N ASN A 89 -3.41 9.72 -9.77
CA ASN A 89 -4.14 10.61 -10.66
C ASN A 89 -3.12 11.45 -11.46
N PRO A 90 -2.86 11.15 -12.75
CA PRO A 90 -1.96 11.97 -13.57
C PRO A 90 -2.47 13.40 -13.84
N ASP A 91 -3.56 13.85 -13.22
CA ASP A 91 -4.32 15.05 -13.57
C ASP A 91 -4.48 16.07 -12.43
N LEU A 92 -3.68 16.01 -11.35
CA LEU A 92 -3.81 16.94 -10.22
C LEU A 92 -2.56 17.80 -9.92
N ASP A 93 -1.60 17.86 -10.84
CA ASP A 93 -0.48 18.82 -10.76
C ASP A 93 -0.87 20.24 -11.24
N GLY A 94 -2.14 20.48 -11.60
CA GLY A 94 -2.57 21.72 -12.26
C GLY A 94 -3.81 22.43 -11.70
N VAL A 95 -4.67 21.78 -10.90
CA VAL A 95 -5.89 22.42 -10.40
C VAL A 95 -6.15 22.00 -8.96
N GLY A 96 -6.21 23.00 -8.08
CA GLY A 96 -6.37 22.83 -6.64
C GLY A 96 -7.50 21.86 -6.27
N LEU A 97 -7.14 20.80 -5.54
CA LEU A 97 -8.10 19.90 -4.94
C LEU A 97 -8.73 20.59 -3.74
N ILE A 98 -9.86 21.27 -3.98
CA ILE A 98 -10.78 21.67 -2.93
C ILE A 98 -11.35 20.38 -2.34
N ALA A 99 -11.19 20.24 -1.04
CA ALA A 99 -11.80 19.20 -0.23
C ALA A 99 -13.28 18.98 -0.62
N ALA A 100 -13.63 17.74 -0.93
CA ALA A 100 -15.01 17.28 -0.99
C ALA A 100 -15.19 16.10 -0.04
N CYS A 101 -15.06 16.38 1.26
CA CYS A 101 -15.77 15.61 2.29
C CYS A 101 -17.13 16.27 2.48
N ALA A 102 -18.14 15.87 1.70
CA ALA A 102 -19.54 16.15 1.99
C ALA A 102 -20.43 15.12 1.28
N GLY A 103 -21.19 14.34 2.06
CA GLY A 103 -22.15 13.35 1.60
C GLY A 103 -22.43 12.31 2.68
#